data_AF-A0A377ZMG0-F1
#
_entry.id   AF-A0A377ZMG0-F1
#
_cell.length_a   1.000
_cell.length_b   1.000
_cell.length_c   1.000
_cell.angle_alpha   90.00
_cell.angle_beta   90.00
_cell.angle_gamma   90.00
#
_symmetry.space_group_name_H-M   'P 1'
#
loop_
_entity.id
_entity.type
_entity.pdbx_description
1 polymer ?
#
loop_
_entity_poly.entity_id
_entity_poly.type
_entity_poly.pdbx_seq_one_letter_code
_entity_poly.pdbx_strand_id
1 'polypeptide(L)'
;MRNYKVITPLFPTYDQTRAMMKAVAGCSVKSVRNMISAIQEQTGTPQNPVDWSEPDHWIKERLSGEDAKIAWQIWNTDNHILNPRHSYGCYMFINNPLFDLMQTDEDGGWHPSEQGRLFLAHDEATLRKLDDIEGMLQLLELLAGREQAPARRSASGMAGFLASAL
;
A
#
# COMPACT_ATOMS: atom_id res chain seq x y z
N MET A 1 7.91 -16.90 -20.95
CA MET A 1 7.41 -15.60 -20.43
C MET A 1 8.16 -15.31 -19.14
N ARG A 2 8.70 -14.10 -18.96
CA ARG A 2 9.26 -13.70 -17.66
C ARG A 2 8.10 -13.52 -16.68
N ASN A 3 8.02 -14.36 -15.66
CA ASN A 3 7.17 -14.08 -14.48
C ASN A 3 7.82 -12.91 -13.75
N TYR A 4 7.32 -11.70 -13.96
CA TYR A 4 7.68 -10.56 -13.14
C TYR A 4 7.11 -10.82 -11.74
N LYS A 5 7.98 -10.93 -10.74
CA LYS A 5 7.58 -11.38 -9.40
C LYS A 5 7.28 -10.26 -8.40
N VAL A 6 7.72 -9.02 -8.66
CA VAL A 6 7.28 -7.87 -7.85
C VAL A 6 5.96 -7.42 -8.43
N ILE A 7 4.87 -7.71 -7.73
CA ILE A 7 3.52 -7.59 -8.29
C ILE A 7 2.87 -6.31 -7.80
N THR A 8 3.07 -5.95 -6.52
CA THR A 8 2.38 -4.80 -5.94
C THR A 8 3.22 -3.51 -6.00
N PRO A 9 2.73 -2.44 -6.65
CA PRO A 9 3.43 -1.16 -6.69
C PRO A 9 3.35 -0.43 -5.34
N LEU A 10 4.19 0.59 -5.15
CA LEU A 10 4.20 1.52 -4.01
C LEU A 10 4.56 0.90 -2.65
N PHE A 11 4.84 -0.41 -2.60
CA PHE A 11 5.52 -1.11 -1.50
C PHE A 11 4.99 -0.76 -0.09
N PRO A 12 3.68 -0.92 0.18
CA PRO A 12 3.16 -0.74 1.54
C PRO A 12 3.79 -1.76 2.48
N THR A 13 4.01 -1.40 3.74
CA THR A 13 4.43 -2.38 4.75
C THR A 13 3.24 -3.26 5.15
N TYR A 14 3.51 -4.47 5.63
CA TYR A 14 2.44 -5.33 6.16
C TYR A 14 1.70 -4.69 7.32
N ASP A 15 2.36 -3.88 8.16
CA ASP A 15 1.68 -3.15 9.22
C ASP A 15 0.70 -2.11 8.68
N GLN A 16 1.09 -1.35 7.65
CA GLN A 16 0.20 -0.40 6.98
C GLN A 16 -0.99 -1.12 6.33
N THR A 17 -0.74 -2.25 5.67
CA THR A 17 -1.79 -3.08 5.06
C THR A 17 -2.75 -3.60 6.13
N ARG A 18 -2.25 -4.12 7.25
CA ARG A 18 -3.09 -4.59 8.38
C ARG A 18 -3.92 -3.45 8.97
N ALA A 19 -3.32 -2.29 9.20
CA ALA A 19 -4.02 -1.11 9.70
C ALA A 19 -5.13 -0.69 8.73
N MET A 20 -4.87 -0.69 7.42
CA MET A 20 -5.90 -0.43 6.41
C MET A 20 -7.02 -1.45 6.47
N MET A 21 -6.71 -2.76 6.47
CA MET A 21 -7.71 -3.83 6.54
C MET A 21 -8.62 -3.71 7.75
N LYS A 22 -8.06 -3.38 8.93
CA LYS A 22 -8.83 -3.13 10.16
C LYS A 22 -9.73 -1.91 10.02
N ALA A 23 -9.19 -0.79 9.52
CA ALA A 23 -9.88 0.48 9.43
C ALA A 23 -11.10 0.45 8.49
N VAL A 24 -10.97 -0.28 7.38
CA VAL A 24 -11.99 -0.32 6.31
C VAL A 24 -12.92 -1.52 6.41
N ALA A 25 -12.79 -2.35 7.44
CA ALA A 25 -13.68 -3.49 7.64
C ALA A 25 -15.14 -3.02 7.76
N GLY A 26 -16.02 -3.55 6.91
CA GLY A 26 -17.43 -3.15 6.81
C GLY A 26 -17.69 -1.92 5.92
N CYS A 27 -16.65 -1.27 5.39
CA CYS A 27 -16.83 -0.29 4.32
C CYS A 27 -17.06 -0.99 2.99
N SER A 28 -17.76 -0.35 2.05
CA SER A 28 -17.80 -0.86 0.67
C SER A 28 -16.47 -0.61 -0.04
N VAL A 29 -16.05 -1.52 -0.92
CA VAL A 29 -14.85 -1.34 -1.77
C VAL A 29 -14.94 -0.04 -2.57
N LYS A 30 -16.15 0.31 -3.02
CA LYS A 30 -16.43 1.55 -3.77
C LYS A 30 -16.15 2.79 -2.91
N SER A 31 -16.61 2.83 -1.67
CA SER A 31 -16.39 3.96 -0.76
C SER A 31 -14.89 4.16 -0.48
N VAL A 32 -14.15 3.07 -0.25
CA VAL A 32 -12.69 3.14 -0.05
C VAL A 32 -11.99 3.68 -1.29
N ARG A 33 -12.38 3.22 -2.48
CA ARG A 33 -11.83 3.71 -3.75
C ARG A 33 -12.17 5.18 -3.99
N ASN A 34 -13.38 5.62 -3.68
CA ASN A 34 -13.78 7.03 -3.82
C ASN A 34 -12.91 7.94 -2.94
N MET A 35 -12.71 7.57 -1.67
CA MET A 35 -11.81 8.29 -0.77
C MET A 35 -10.39 8.40 -1.32
N ILE A 36 -9.84 7.30 -1.87
CA ILE A 36 -8.52 7.32 -2.51
C ILE A 36 -8.48 8.30 -3.68
N SER A 37 -9.50 8.26 -4.55
CA SER A 37 -9.61 9.18 -5.70
C SER A 37 -9.72 10.64 -5.23
N ALA A 38 -10.52 10.94 -4.21
CA ALA A 38 -10.69 12.28 -3.67
C ALA A 38 -9.38 12.87 -3.11
N ILE A 39 -8.50 12.04 -2.55
CA ILE A 39 -7.15 12.46 -2.13
C ILE A 39 -6.23 12.67 -3.34
N GLN A 40 -6.21 11.73 -4.29
CA GLN A 40 -5.33 11.78 -5.46
C GLN A 40 -5.58 13.01 -6.33
N GLU A 41 -6.85 13.37 -6.53
CA GLU A 41 -7.26 14.56 -7.30
C GLU A 41 -6.76 15.88 -6.70
N GLN A 42 -6.35 15.86 -5.43
CA GLN A 42 -5.87 17.05 -4.70
C GLN A 42 -4.35 17.05 -4.48
N THR A 43 -3.61 16.05 -4.95
CA THR A 43 -2.18 15.85 -4.59
C THR A 43 -1.24 16.93 -5.14
N GLY A 44 -1.70 17.74 -6.09
CA GLY A 44 -0.92 18.78 -6.76
C GLY A 44 -0.18 18.24 -7.98
N THR A 45 0.87 18.94 -8.39
CA THR A 45 1.79 18.51 -9.47
C THR A 45 3.19 18.33 -8.89
N PRO A 46 4.11 17.59 -9.56
CA PRO A 46 5.51 17.51 -9.12
C PRO A 46 6.17 18.89 -8.92
N GLN A 47 5.75 19.89 -9.70
CA GLN A 47 6.27 21.27 -9.62
C GLN A 47 5.65 22.09 -8.47
N ASN A 48 4.50 21.67 -7.94
CA ASN A 48 3.83 22.33 -6.83
C ASN A 48 3.10 21.27 -5.98
N PRO A 49 3.84 20.49 -5.18
CA PRO A 49 3.26 19.42 -4.39
C PRO A 49 2.47 20.01 -3.23
N VAL A 50 1.32 19.40 -2.93
CA VAL A 50 0.58 19.70 -1.71
C VAL A 50 1.26 19.00 -0.53
N ASP A 51 1.32 19.68 0.61
CA ASP A 51 1.77 19.06 1.86
C ASP A 51 0.67 18.16 2.44
N TRP A 52 1.04 16.90 2.69
CA TRP A 52 0.17 15.85 3.23
C TRP A 52 0.71 15.26 4.55
N SER A 53 1.70 15.91 5.15
CA SER A 53 2.40 15.42 6.34
C SER A 53 1.55 15.46 7.62
N GLU A 54 0.51 16.32 7.65
CA GLU A 54 -0.34 16.57 8.83
C GLU A 54 -1.83 16.15 8.62
N PRO A 55 -2.17 14.85 8.69
CA PRO A 55 -3.54 14.36 8.48
C PRO A 55 -4.60 14.99 9.36
N ASP A 56 -4.25 15.33 10.60
CA ASP A 56 -5.20 15.95 11.54
C ASP A 56 -5.78 17.27 11.04
N HIS A 57 -5.00 18.00 10.23
CA HIS A 57 -5.42 19.23 9.57
C HIS A 57 -6.05 18.93 8.21
N TRP A 58 -5.31 18.29 7.30
CA TRP A 58 -5.74 18.24 5.91
C TRP A 58 -6.99 17.36 5.71
N ILE A 59 -7.24 16.34 6.54
CA ILE A 59 -8.45 15.52 6.38
C ILE A 59 -9.71 16.39 6.56
N LYS A 60 -9.71 17.30 7.54
CA LYS A 60 -10.85 18.19 7.82
C LYS A 60 -11.02 19.28 6.76
N GLU A 61 -9.92 19.75 6.21
CA GLU A 61 -9.90 20.86 5.24
C GLU A 61 -10.22 20.40 3.82
N ARG A 62 -9.83 19.17 3.45
CA ARG A 62 -9.82 18.69 2.06
C ARG A 62 -10.85 17.61 1.75
N LEU A 63 -11.27 16.85 2.76
CA LEU A 63 -12.24 15.78 2.59
C LEU A 63 -13.54 16.14 3.31
N SER A 64 -14.65 15.54 2.84
CA SER A 64 -15.95 15.70 3.46
C SER A 64 -16.75 14.39 3.40
N GLY A 65 -17.85 14.32 4.14
CA GLY A 65 -18.78 13.19 4.11
C GLY A 65 -18.11 11.85 4.43
N GLU A 66 -18.42 10.84 3.62
CA GLU A 66 -17.93 9.47 3.81
C GLU A 66 -16.41 9.36 3.59
N ASP A 67 -15.84 10.11 2.65
CA ASP A 67 -14.40 10.07 2.37
C ASP A 67 -13.59 10.57 3.57
N ALA A 68 -14.03 11.66 4.21
CA ALA A 68 -13.42 12.14 5.46
C ALA A 68 -13.54 11.12 6.59
N LYS A 69 -14.71 10.48 6.72
CA LYS A 69 -14.95 9.46 7.75
C LYS A 69 -13.97 8.28 7.59
N ILE A 70 -13.84 7.74 6.38
CA ILE A 70 -12.93 6.61 6.09
C ILE A 70 -11.47 7.03 6.30
N ALA A 71 -11.08 8.21 5.83
CA ALA A 71 -9.72 8.73 6.04
C ALA A 71 -9.40 8.88 7.54
N TRP A 72 -10.34 9.37 8.34
CA TRP A 72 -10.21 9.42 9.81
C TRP A 72 -10.10 8.03 10.46
N GLN A 73 -10.89 7.06 10.00
CA GLN A 73 -10.79 5.68 10.49
C GLN A 73 -9.40 5.09 10.21
N ILE A 74 -8.88 5.29 9.00
CA ILE A 74 -7.53 4.85 8.62
C ILE A 74 -6.49 5.54 9.49
N TRP A 75 -6.54 6.87 9.59
CA TRP A 75 -5.55 7.64 10.35
C TRP A 75 -5.53 7.23 11.83
N ASN A 76 -6.68 7.01 12.46
CA ASN A 76 -6.74 6.68 13.88
C ASN A 76 -6.46 5.19 14.19
N THR A 77 -6.38 4.33 13.19
CA THR A 77 -6.14 2.89 13.40
C THR A 77 -4.66 2.62 13.66
N ASP A 78 -4.38 1.73 14.62
CA ASP A 78 -3.03 1.27 14.98
C ASP A 78 -2.03 2.42 15.20
N ASN A 79 -2.44 3.45 15.96
CA ASN A 79 -1.58 4.56 16.36
C ASN A 79 -0.93 5.30 15.17
N HIS A 80 -1.75 5.71 14.20
CA HIS A 80 -1.32 6.59 13.11
C HIS A 80 -0.28 5.98 12.17
N ILE A 81 -0.19 4.65 12.10
CA ILE A 81 0.80 3.95 11.28
C ILE A 81 0.58 4.15 9.76
N LEU A 82 -0.66 4.44 9.36
CA LEU A 82 -1.02 4.69 7.96
C LEU A 82 -1.60 6.10 7.80
N ASN A 83 -0.83 6.98 7.17
CA ASN A 83 -1.34 8.23 6.63
C ASN A 83 -2.26 7.90 5.42
N PRO A 84 -3.53 8.34 5.38
CA PRO A 84 -4.47 7.94 4.34
C PRO A 84 -4.05 8.33 2.92
N ARG A 85 -3.11 9.28 2.74
CA ARG A 85 -2.52 9.57 1.42
C ARG A 85 -1.83 8.36 0.78
N HIS A 86 -1.39 7.40 1.59
CA HIS A 86 -0.71 6.18 1.16
C HIS A 86 -1.65 4.99 0.98
N SER A 87 -2.96 5.19 1.15
CA SER A 87 -3.96 4.11 1.07
C SER A 87 -3.98 3.38 -0.27
N TYR A 88 -3.57 4.04 -1.38
CA TYR A 88 -3.59 3.39 -2.70
C TYR A 88 -2.65 2.18 -2.79
N GLY A 89 -1.44 2.27 -2.21
CA GLY A 89 -0.51 1.13 -2.19
C GLY A 89 -1.09 -0.05 -1.42
N CYS A 90 -1.65 0.21 -0.23
CA CYS A 90 -2.33 -0.80 0.58
C CYS A 90 -3.55 -1.38 -0.14
N TYR A 91 -4.38 -0.55 -0.78
CA TYR A 91 -5.52 -0.99 -1.58
C TYR A 91 -5.11 -1.93 -2.71
N MET A 92 -4.04 -1.63 -3.43
CA MET A 92 -3.50 -2.49 -4.49
C MET A 92 -3.01 -3.82 -3.94
N PHE A 93 -2.33 -3.81 -2.79
CA PHE A 93 -1.89 -5.03 -2.12
C PHE A 93 -3.09 -5.90 -1.72
N ILE A 94 -4.06 -5.32 -1.00
CA ILE A 94 -5.22 -6.06 -0.49
C ILE A 94 -6.06 -6.64 -1.63
N ASN A 95 -6.24 -5.90 -2.73
CA ASN A 95 -7.02 -6.35 -3.89
C ASN A 95 -6.23 -7.21 -4.88
N ASN A 96 -4.99 -7.59 -4.57
CA ASN A 96 -4.25 -8.53 -5.40
C ASN A 96 -4.92 -9.92 -5.30
N PRO A 97 -5.45 -10.47 -6.40
CA PRO A 97 -6.21 -11.72 -6.37
C PRO A 97 -5.37 -12.93 -5.96
N LEU A 98 -4.03 -12.83 -5.98
CA LEU A 98 -3.14 -13.88 -5.48
C LEU A 98 -3.06 -13.93 -3.95
N PHE A 99 -3.44 -12.86 -3.26
CA PHE A 99 -3.30 -12.75 -1.80
C PHE A 99 -4.58 -13.04 -1.04
N ASP A 100 -5.75 -12.93 -1.67
CA ASP A 100 -7.05 -13.26 -1.07
C ASP A 100 -7.17 -12.76 0.39
N LEU A 101 -6.93 -11.46 0.64
CA LEU A 101 -6.86 -10.93 2.00
C LEU A 101 -8.20 -10.37 2.49
N MET A 102 -9.03 -9.91 1.58
CA MET A 102 -10.35 -9.37 1.89
C MET A 102 -11.36 -9.86 0.86
N GLN A 103 -12.59 -10.05 1.30
CA GLN A 103 -13.74 -10.49 0.51
C GLN A 103 -14.92 -9.56 0.76
N THR A 104 -15.88 -9.54 -0.15
CA THR A 104 -17.12 -8.77 0.00
C THR A 104 -18.23 -9.70 0.48
N ASP A 105 -19.00 -9.29 1.49
CA ASP A 105 -20.17 -10.03 1.94
C ASP A 105 -21.43 -9.73 1.10
N GLU A 106 -22.57 -10.32 1.47
CA GLU A 106 -23.85 -10.15 0.77
C GLU A 106 -24.38 -8.71 0.84
N ASP A 107 -24.03 -7.96 1.89
CA ASP A 107 -24.42 -6.57 2.12
C ASP A 107 -23.47 -5.56 1.44
N GLY A 108 -22.42 -6.05 0.76
CA GLY A 108 -21.44 -5.23 0.07
C GLY A 108 -20.31 -4.70 0.97
N GLY A 109 -20.24 -5.16 2.22
CA GLY A 109 -19.20 -4.86 3.19
C GLY A 109 -17.90 -5.61 2.87
N TRP A 110 -16.77 -4.90 2.98
CA TRP A 110 -15.46 -5.48 2.74
C TRP A 110 -14.87 -6.01 4.05
N HIS A 111 -14.56 -7.30 4.10
CA HIS A 111 -14.16 -8.00 5.33
C HIS A 111 -12.97 -8.93 5.12
N PRO A 112 -12.16 -9.20 6.14
CA PRO A 112 -11.07 -10.17 6.03
C PRO A 112 -11.57 -11.56 5.62
N SER A 113 -10.94 -12.14 4.61
CA SER A 113 -11.11 -13.56 4.25
C SER A 113 -10.52 -14.46 5.34
N GLU A 114 -10.52 -15.78 5.14
CA GLU A 114 -9.78 -16.69 6.03
C GLU A 114 -8.28 -16.37 6.06
N GLN A 115 -7.65 -16.23 4.90
CA GLN A 115 -6.25 -15.88 4.80
C GLN A 115 -5.97 -14.46 5.34
N GLY A 116 -6.91 -13.52 5.12
CA GLY A 116 -6.85 -12.19 5.70
C GLY A 116 -6.84 -12.18 7.22
N ARG A 117 -7.62 -13.06 7.85
CA ARG A 117 -7.61 -13.21 9.32
C ARG A 117 -6.27 -13.76 9.83
N LEU A 118 -5.67 -14.72 9.12
CA LEU A 118 -4.33 -15.22 9.45
C LEU A 118 -3.25 -14.14 9.28
N PHE A 119 -3.33 -13.34 8.21
CA PHE A 119 -2.44 -12.21 7.98
C PHE A 119 -2.53 -11.16 9.10
N LEU A 120 -3.75 -10.82 9.53
CA LEU A 120 -3.99 -9.93 10.68
C LEU A 120 -3.46 -10.51 12.00
N ALA A 121 -3.49 -11.84 12.15
CA ALA A 121 -2.99 -12.56 13.31
C ALA A 121 -1.46 -12.78 13.30
N HIS A 122 -0.74 -12.26 12.30
CA HIS A 122 0.71 -12.44 12.14
C HIS A 122 1.13 -13.91 11.98
N ASP A 123 0.28 -14.72 11.35
CA ASP A 123 0.60 -16.12 11.06
C ASP A 123 1.83 -16.24 10.14
N GLU A 124 2.89 -16.86 10.63
CA GLU A 124 4.18 -16.93 9.93
C GLU A 124 4.10 -17.63 8.57
N ALA A 125 3.27 -18.67 8.47
CA ALA A 125 3.10 -19.41 7.22
C ALA A 125 2.43 -18.54 6.15
N THR A 126 1.42 -17.75 6.55
CA THR A 126 0.76 -16.77 5.69
C THR A 126 1.72 -15.65 5.25
N LEU A 127 2.52 -15.09 6.17
CA LEU A 127 3.50 -14.07 5.83
C LEU A 127 4.54 -14.58 4.82
N ARG A 128 5.09 -15.77 5.06
CA ARG A 128 6.05 -16.41 4.14
C ARG A 128 5.44 -16.67 2.77
N LYS A 129 4.19 -17.14 2.72
CA LYS A 129 3.46 -17.33 1.46
C LYS A 129 3.34 -16.04 0.67
N LEU A 130 3.02 -14.92 1.32
CA LEU A 130 2.91 -13.61 0.65
C LEU A 130 4.27 -13.13 0.13
N ASP A 131 5.34 -13.27 0.92
CA ASP A 131 6.70 -12.93 0.51
C ASP A 131 7.17 -13.75 -0.71
N ASP A 132 6.81 -15.03 -0.76
CA ASP A 132 7.10 -15.92 -1.89
C ASP A 132 6.37 -15.50 -3.16
N ILE A 133 5.11 -15.04 -3.05
CA ILE A 133 4.32 -14.55 -4.19
C ILE A 133 4.87 -13.21 -4.70
N GLU A 134 5.21 -12.27 -3.82
CA GLU A 134 5.89 -10.99 -4.16
C GLU A 134 7.35 -11.18 -4.63
N GLY A 135 7.84 -12.43 -4.58
CA GLY A 135 9.17 -12.80 -5.04
C GLY A 135 10.32 -12.14 -4.29
N MET A 136 10.10 -11.84 -3.01
CA MET A 136 11.10 -11.17 -2.17
C MET A 136 12.40 -11.97 -2.08
N LEU A 137 12.30 -13.30 -1.99
CA LEU A 137 13.49 -14.16 -2.00
C LEU A 137 14.31 -14.02 -3.27
N GLN A 138 13.66 -13.98 -4.44
CA GLN A 138 14.38 -13.85 -5.72
C GLN A 138 14.98 -12.45 -5.89
N LEU A 139 14.33 -11.40 -5.36
CA LEU A 139 14.94 -10.07 -5.31
C LEU A 139 16.21 -10.08 -4.47
N LEU A 140 16.18 -10.72 -3.30
CA LEU A 140 17.36 -10.84 -2.44
C LEU A 140 18.48 -11.66 -3.10
N GLU A 141 18.16 -12.76 -3.78
CA GLU A 141 19.13 -13.55 -4.56
C GLU A 141 19.79 -12.71 -5.67
N LEU A 142 19.01 -11.91 -6.40
CA LEU A 142 19.52 -11.02 -7.45
C LEU A 142 20.42 -9.92 -6.89
N LEU A 143 20.11 -9.40 -5.70
CA LEU A 143 20.92 -8.40 -5.02
C LEU A 143 22.22 -8.99 -4.49
N ALA A 144 22.16 -10.17 -3.84
CA ALA A 144 23.33 -10.88 -3.33
C ALA A 144 24.31 -11.27 -4.46
N GLY A 145 23.79 -11.68 -5.62
CA GLY A 145 24.61 -12.03 -6.79
C GLY A 145 25.38 -10.85 -7.41
N ARG A 146 25.07 -9.60 -7.05
CA ARG A 146 25.75 -8.40 -7.58
C ARG A 146 27.05 -8.05 -6.87
N GLU A 147 27.36 -8.65 -5.73
CA GLU A 147 28.64 -8.41 -5.03
C GLU A 147 29.88 -8.91 -5.82
N GLN A 148 29.69 -9.70 -6.88
CA GLN A 148 30.79 -10.24 -7.71
C GLN A 148 31.01 -9.50 -9.04
N ALA A 149 30.40 -8.32 -9.26
CA ALA A 149 30.71 -7.48 -10.41
C ALA A 149 31.88 -6.54 -10.08
N PRO A 150 33.02 -6.57 -10.81
CA PRO A 150 34.12 -5.66 -10.53
C PRO A 150 33.65 -4.22 -10.75
N ALA A 151 33.81 -3.39 -9.73
CA ALA A 151 33.46 -1.97 -9.73
C ALA A 151 34.21 -1.21 -10.85
N ARG A 152 33.65 -1.19 -12.06
CA ARG A 152 34.11 -0.34 -13.15
C ARG A 152 32.93 0.22 -13.95
N ARG A 153 32.72 1.53 -13.77
CA ARG A 153 31.91 2.48 -14.58
C ARG A 153 30.42 2.13 -14.64
N SER A 154 29.56 2.84 -13.90
CA SER A 154 29.13 4.17 -14.34
C SER A 154 28.31 4.86 -13.23
N ALA A 155 28.96 5.77 -12.51
CA ALA A 155 28.34 6.71 -11.59
C ALA A 155 27.53 7.83 -12.31
N SER A 156 26.92 7.54 -13.46
CA SER A 156 26.05 8.52 -14.16
C SER A 156 24.62 8.00 -14.44
N GLY A 157 24.29 6.75 -14.07
CA GLY A 157 22.96 6.19 -14.30
C GLY A 157 21.97 6.34 -13.13
N MET A 158 22.44 6.27 -11.88
CA MET A 158 21.58 6.28 -10.68
C MET A 158 21.27 7.67 -10.11
N ALA A 159 21.84 8.74 -10.68
CA ALA A 159 21.41 10.11 -10.35
C ALA A 159 20.17 10.54 -11.17
N GLY A 160 19.89 9.89 -12.30
CA GLY A 160 18.76 10.24 -13.17
C GLY A 160 17.42 9.63 -12.76
N PHE A 161 17.42 8.49 -12.08
CA PHE A 161 16.18 7.77 -11.75
C PHE A 161 15.45 8.31 -10.50
N LEU A 162 16.18 8.97 -9.59
CA LEU A 162 15.61 9.60 -8.39
C LEU A 162 15.25 11.08 -8.59
N ALA A 163 15.65 11.70 -9.70
CA ALA A 163 15.34 13.09 -10.02
C ALA A 163 14.07 13.26 -10.90
N SER A 164 13.34 12.19 -11.20
CA SER A 164 12.10 12.23 -11.99
C SER A 164 10.90 11.59 -11.28
N ALA A 165 11.03 11.31 -9.97
CA ALA A 165 9.98 10.75 -9.13
C ALA A 165 9.76 11.56 -7.82
N LEU A 166 10.11 12.84 -7.85
CA LEU A 166 9.66 13.89 -6.93
C LEU A 166 9.11 15.03 -7.80
#